data_AF-A0A2E3USW9-F1
#
_entry.id   AF-A0A2E3USW9-F1
#
_cell.length_a   1.000
_cell.length_b   1.000
_cell.length_c   1.000
_cell.angle_alpha   90.00
_cell.angle_beta   90.00
_cell.angle_gamma   90.00
#
_symmetry.space_group_name_H-M   'P 1'
#
loop_
_entity.id
_entity.type
_entity.pdbx_description
1 polymer ?
#
loop_
_entity_poly.entity_id
_entity_poly.type
_entity_poly.pdbx_seq_one_letter_code
_entity_poly.pdbx_strand_id
1 'polypeptide(L)'
;MQEIFYTALNIFLDVLHLFVITFNLVALTKKNMRQYHFILINITAFSWLILGYFYGWGYCFLTDIHWYIKGVLGEINLPSSYITYLMSWFSISINQDFVDLVTALIFSLLFFTSWIFFLKNKKSNF
;
A
#
# COMPACT_ATOMS: atom_id res chain seq x y z
N MET A 1 19.37 12.85 -19.35
CA MET A 1 19.63 11.53 -18.74
C MET A 1 19.01 11.42 -17.34
N GLN A 2 19.18 12.41 -16.46
CA GLN A 2 18.55 12.41 -15.14
C GLN A 2 17.01 12.38 -15.20
N GLU A 3 16.39 13.22 -16.03
CA GLU A 3 14.93 13.23 -16.24
C GLU A 3 14.35 11.86 -16.61
N ILE A 4 14.95 11.18 -17.60
CA ILE A 4 14.52 9.85 -18.06
C ILE A 4 14.58 8.82 -16.92
N PHE A 5 15.62 8.89 -16.09
CA PHE A 5 15.78 8.02 -14.94
C PHE A 5 14.68 8.23 -13.89
N TYR A 6 14.40 9.49 -13.53
CA TYR A 6 13.33 9.81 -12.58
C TYR A 6 11.94 9.46 -13.12
N THR A 7 11.68 9.67 -14.41
CA THR A 7 10.42 9.24 -15.04
C THR A 7 10.27 7.71 -15.00
N ALA A 8 11.33 6.96 -15.30
CA ALA A 8 11.30 5.50 -15.21
C ALA A 8 11.02 5.01 -13.77
N LEU A 9 11.64 5.66 -12.79
CA LEU A 9 11.43 5.33 -11.38
C LEU A 9 10.02 5.70 -10.89
N ASN A 10 9.47 6.82 -11.36
CA ASN A 10 8.09 7.21 -11.07
C ASN A 10 7.09 6.16 -11.58
N ILE A 11 7.22 5.72 -12.84
CA ILE A 11 6.37 4.67 -13.42
C ILE A 11 6.54 3.34 -12.67
N PHE A 12 7.79 2.98 -12.35
CA PHE A 12 8.05 1.78 -11.56
C PHE A 12 7.35 1.81 -10.20
N LEU A 13 7.39 2.94 -9.50
CA LEU A 13 6.72 3.09 -8.20
C LEU A 13 5.20 3.07 -8.33
N ASP A 14 4.61 3.67 -9.36
CA ASP A 14 3.17 3.56 -9.63
C ASP A 14 2.76 2.09 -9.84
N VAL A 15 3.48 1.36 -10.69
CA VAL A 15 3.22 -0.06 -10.95
C VAL A 15 3.41 -0.90 -9.68
N LEU A 16 4.45 -0.62 -8.90
CA LEU A 16 4.73 -1.33 -7.65
C LEU A 16 3.61 -1.11 -6.61
N HIS A 17 3.15 0.12 -6.42
CA HIS A 17 2.05 0.41 -5.49
C HIS A 17 0.76 -0.29 -5.93
N LEU A 18 0.39 -0.17 -7.21
CA LEU A 18 -0.79 -0.85 -7.76
C LEU A 18 -0.70 -2.37 -7.62
N PHE A 19 0.48 -2.93 -7.85
CA PHE A 19 0.74 -4.36 -7.63
C PHE A 19 0.54 -4.75 -6.16
N VAL A 20 1.12 -4.01 -5.21
CA VAL A 20 0.96 -4.32 -3.77
C VAL A 20 -0.49 -4.24 -3.33
N ILE A 21 -1.23 -3.21 -3.75
CA ILE A 21 -2.64 -3.01 -3.41
C ILE A 21 -3.48 -4.17 -3.99
N THR A 22 -3.38 -4.42 -5.29
CA THR A 22 -4.16 -5.48 -5.96
C THR A 22 -3.78 -6.87 -5.46
N PHE A 23 -2.50 -7.11 -5.17
CA PHE A 23 -2.04 -8.37 -4.61
C PHE A 23 -2.63 -8.60 -3.21
N ASN A 24 -2.61 -7.60 -2.32
CA ASN A 24 -3.23 -7.73 -1.00
C ASN A 24 -4.74 -8.01 -1.11
N LEU A 25 -5.44 -7.38 -2.06
CA LEU A 25 -6.87 -7.62 -2.26
C LEU A 25 -7.20 -9.03 -2.80
N VAL A 26 -6.39 -9.57 -3.70
CA VAL A 26 -6.72 -10.82 -4.44
C VAL A 26 -6.01 -12.06 -3.88
N ALA A 27 -4.80 -11.93 -3.35
CA ALA A 27 -3.96 -13.06 -2.98
C ALA A 27 -4.50 -13.87 -1.79
N LEU A 28 -5.32 -13.26 -0.93
CA LEU A 28 -5.96 -13.96 0.19
C LEU A 28 -6.93 -15.07 -0.28
N THR A 29 -7.63 -14.83 -1.39
CA THR A 29 -8.64 -15.76 -1.92
C THR A 29 -8.02 -17.07 -2.42
N LYS A 30 -6.82 -17.01 -3.00
CA LYS A 30 -6.12 -18.18 -3.58
C LYS A 30 -5.30 -18.90 -2.52
N LYS A 31 -5.63 -20.17 -2.22
CA LYS A 31 -4.94 -21.00 -1.19
C LYS A 31 -3.41 -20.99 -1.35
N ASN A 32 -2.91 -21.12 -2.57
CA ASN A 32 -1.46 -21.16 -2.87
C ASN A 32 -0.76 -19.81 -2.65
N MET A 33 -1.51 -18.70 -2.66
CA MET A 33 -0.96 -17.35 -2.51
C MET A 33 -1.09 -16.80 -1.09
N ARG A 34 -1.79 -17.49 -0.19
CA ARG A 34 -2.01 -17.03 1.19
C ARG A 34 -0.73 -16.84 2.01
N GLN A 35 0.30 -17.65 1.77
CA GLN A 35 1.59 -17.49 2.44
C GLN A 35 2.29 -16.21 1.99
N TYR A 36 2.32 -15.93 0.69
CA TYR A 36 2.88 -14.69 0.15
C TYR A 36 2.06 -13.46 0.58
N HIS A 37 0.72 -13.57 0.57
CA HIS A 37 -0.18 -12.54 1.12
C HIS A 37 0.17 -12.24 2.58
N PHE A 38 0.33 -13.26 3.42
CA PHE A 38 0.69 -13.09 4.83
C PHE A 38 2.02 -12.35 4.99
N ILE A 39 3.06 -12.68 4.21
CA ILE A 39 4.34 -11.96 4.27
C ILE A 39 4.14 -10.49 3.86
N LEU A 40 3.49 -10.25 2.73
CA LEU A 40 3.34 -8.89 2.18
C LEU A 40 2.50 -7.99 3.08
N ILE A 41 1.38 -8.50 3.62
CA ILE A 41 0.51 -7.71 4.49
C ILE A 41 1.17 -7.38 5.82
N ASN A 42 2.06 -8.24 6.34
CA ASN A 42 2.85 -7.93 7.54
C ASN A 42 3.95 -6.90 7.24
N ILE A 43 4.60 -6.95 6.07
CA ILE A 43 5.54 -5.89 5.66
C ILE A 43 4.81 -4.54 5.55
N THR A 44 3.62 -4.55 4.96
CA THR A 44 2.78 -3.35 4.86
C THR A 44 2.37 -2.84 6.25
N ALA A 45 1.94 -3.74 7.14
CA ALA A 45 1.59 -3.40 8.52
C ALA A 45 2.78 -2.84 9.29
N PHE A 46 3.98 -3.39 9.09
CA PHE A 46 5.21 -2.88 9.70
C PHE A 46 5.49 -1.44 9.27
N SER A 47 5.35 -1.14 7.96
CA SER A 47 5.46 0.24 7.48
C SER A 47 4.41 1.15 8.13
N TRP A 48 3.15 0.73 8.14
CA TRP A 48 2.06 1.58 8.63
C TRP A 48 2.10 1.80 10.15
N LEU A 49 2.45 0.80 10.93
CA LEU A 49 2.41 0.86 12.38
C LEU A 49 3.68 1.45 12.99
N ILE A 50 4.85 1.11 12.44
CA ILE A 50 6.13 1.58 12.99
C ILE A 50 6.51 2.90 12.39
N LEU A 51 6.56 2.99 11.05
CA LEU A 51 6.91 4.26 10.41
C LEU A 51 5.75 5.25 10.51
N GLY A 52 4.50 4.78 10.43
CA GLY A 52 3.36 5.67 10.64
C GLY A 52 3.23 6.26 12.04
N TYR A 53 3.88 5.66 13.05
CA TYR A 53 4.03 6.32 14.36
C TYR A 53 4.84 7.63 14.27
N PHE A 54 5.83 7.69 13.38
CA PHE A 54 6.68 8.87 13.20
C PHE A 54 6.15 9.84 12.14
N TYR A 55 5.55 9.32 11.07
CA TYR A 55 5.24 10.09 9.85
C TYR A 55 3.74 10.28 9.58
N GLY A 56 2.86 9.61 10.33
CA GLY A 56 1.40 9.72 10.17
C GLY A 56 0.72 8.39 9.83
N TRP A 57 -0.58 8.33 10.08
CA TRP A 57 -1.35 7.09 9.90
C TRP A 57 -1.41 6.67 8.43
N GLY A 58 -1.27 5.38 8.16
CA GLY A 58 -1.27 4.87 6.78
C GLY A 58 0.03 5.08 6.02
N TYR A 59 1.09 5.52 6.69
CA TYR A 59 2.38 5.81 6.05
C TYR A 59 3.02 4.59 5.37
N CYS A 60 3.38 4.77 4.10
CA CYS A 60 4.14 3.81 3.32
C CYS A 60 5.46 4.42 2.88
N PHE A 61 6.59 3.78 3.22
CA PHE A 61 7.91 4.28 2.80
C PHE A 61 8.05 4.40 1.27
N LEU A 62 7.32 3.57 0.51
CA LEU A 62 7.30 3.66 -0.95
C LEU A 62 6.67 4.96 -1.42
N THR A 63 5.64 5.45 -0.72
CA THR A 63 4.94 6.69 -1.05
C THR A 63 5.84 7.90 -0.82
N ASP A 64 6.63 7.91 0.24
CA ASP A 64 7.62 8.98 0.50
C ASP A 64 8.69 9.06 -0.58
N ILE A 65 9.26 7.90 -0.96
CA ILE A 65 10.21 7.83 -2.07
C ILE A 65 9.54 8.34 -3.36
N HIS A 66 8.29 7.96 -3.59
CA HIS A 66 7.54 8.35 -4.78
C HIS A 66 7.27 9.85 -4.83
N TRP A 67 6.86 10.47 -3.73
CA TRP A 67 6.65 11.91 -3.67
C TRP A 67 7.94 12.69 -3.82
N TYR A 68 9.05 12.19 -3.26
CA TYR A 68 10.35 12.80 -3.49
C TYR A 68 10.68 12.84 -4.99
N ILE A 69 10.51 11.71 -5.69
CA ILE A 69 10.76 11.65 -7.14
C ILE A 69 9.81 12.55 -7.93
N LYS A 70 8.52 12.58 -7.56
CA LYS A 70 7.53 13.47 -8.18
C LYS A 70 7.86 14.94 -7.96
N GLY A 71 8.34 15.29 -6.77
CA GLY A 71 8.84 16.64 -6.48
C GLY A 71 10.05 17.02 -7.32
N VAL A 72 10.98 16.08 -7.56
CA VAL A 72 12.10 16.30 -8.50
C VAL A 72 11.60 16.51 -9.93
N LEU A 73 10.52 15.84 -10.33
CA LEU A 73 9.85 16.03 -11.63
C LEU A 73 8.96 17.29 -11.70
N GLY A 74 8.91 18.10 -10.63
CA GLY A 74 8.17 19.36 -10.57
C GLY A 74 6.69 19.24 -10.19
N GLU A 75 6.21 18.06 -9.78
CA GLU A 75 4.87 17.92 -9.23
C GLU A 75 4.81 18.44 -7.79
N ILE A 76 3.81 19.28 -7.51
CA ILE A 76 3.58 19.90 -6.20
C ILE A 76 2.13 19.66 -5.74
N ASN A 77 1.85 19.84 -4.45
CA ASN A 77 0.53 19.62 -3.84
C ASN A 77 0.03 18.17 -3.93
N LEU A 78 0.92 17.21 -3.74
CA LEU A 78 0.57 15.79 -3.67
C LEU A 78 -0.25 15.52 -2.39
N PRO A 79 -1.31 14.69 -2.46
CA PRO A 79 -2.10 14.34 -1.28
C PRO A 79 -1.28 13.44 -0.35
N SER A 80 -1.67 13.36 0.92
CA SER A 80 -0.86 12.63 1.91
C SER A 80 -1.03 11.09 1.88
N SER A 81 -1.84 10.55 0.98
CA SER A 81 -1.94 9.10 0.79
C SER A 81 -1.99 8.72 -0.69
N TYR A 82 -1.32 7.62 -1.04
CA TYR A 82 -1.26 7.14 -2.43
C TYR A 82 -2.65 6.78 -2.97
N ILE A 83 -3.57 6.29 -2.13
CA ILE A 83 -4.94 5.99 -2.54
C ILE A 83 -5.68 7.27 -2.96
N THR A 84 -5.50 8.37 -2.23
CA THR A 84 -6.06 9.68 -2.59
C THR A 84 -5.46 10.19 -3.90
N TYR A 85 -4.15 10.02 -4.09
CA TYR A 85 -3.49 10.31 -5.36
C TYR A 85 -4.08 9.47 -6.51
N LEU A 86 -4.30 8.18 -6.31
CA LEU A 86 -4.92 7.30 -7.29
C LEU A 86 -6.36 7.72 -7.62
N MET A 87 -7.14 8.19 -6.64
CA MET A 87 -8.49 8.71 -6.87
C MET A 87 -8.49 9.98 -7.73
N SER A 88 -7.47 10.84 -7.57
CA SER A 88 -7.34 12.05 -8.40
C SER A 88 -7.13 11.75 -9.89
N TRP A 89 -6.59 10.58 -10.26
CA TRP A 89 -6.50 10.16 -11.67
C TRP A 89 -7.87 10.00 -12.33
N PHE A 90 -8.90 9.70 -11.53
CA PHE A 90 -10.27 9.56 -11.99
C PHE A 90 -11.09 10.85 -11.80
N SER A 91 -10.44 11.97 -11.46
CA SER A 91 -11.09 13.24 -11.09
C SER A 91 -12.09 13.09 -9.92
N ILE A 92 -11.84 12.13 -9.03
CA ILE A 92 -12.67 11.87 -7.85
C ILE A 92 -12.06 12.62 -6.66
N SER A 93 -12.75 13.66 -6.19
CA SER A 93 -12.36 14.42 -4.99
C SER A 93 -13.13 13.93 -3.78
N ILE A 94 -12.59 12.93 -3.09
CA ILE A 94 -13.13 12.43 -1.81
C ILE A 94 -12.31 13.01 -0.67
N ASN A 95 -12.96 13.26 0.47
CA ASN A 95 -12.28 13.69 1.69
C ASN A 95 -11.20 12.66 2.07
N GLN A 96 -9.98 13.13 2.27
CA GLN A 96 -8.83 12.29 2.54
C GLN A 96 -9.00 11.44 3.80
N ASP A 97 -9.54 12.00 4.88
CA ASP A 97 -9.79 11.28 6.14
C ASP A 97 -10.76 10.10 5.92
N PHE A 98 -11.73 10.27 5.01
CA PHE A 98 -12.64 9.18 4.64
C PHE A 98 -11.93 8.08 3.85
N VAL A 99 -11.07 8.45 2.89
CA VAL A 99 -10.27 7.48 2.12
C VAL A 99 -9.34 6.70 3.04
N ASP A 100 -8.65 7.39 3.94
CA ASP A 100 -7.69 6.78 4.87
C ASP A 100 -8.42 5.85 5.85
N LEU A 101 -9.58 6.27 6.39
CA LEU A 101 -10.43 5.43 7.23
C LEU A 101 -10.86 4.14 6.52
N VAL A 102 -11.40 4.26 5.30
CA VAL A 102 -11.86 3.09 4.52
C VAL A 102 -10.68 2.17 4.20
N THR A 103 -9.55 2.73 3.79
CA THR A 103 -8.34 1.95 3.45
C THR A 103 -7.88 1.15 4.66
N ALA A 104 -7.84 1.76 5.84
CA ALA A 104 -7.41 1.07 7.04
C ALA A 104 -8.41 0.03 7.57
N LEU A 105 -9.71 0.26 7.40
CA LEU A 105 -10.72 -0.76 7.73
C LEU A 105 -10.56 -2.00 6.84
N ILE A 106 -10.40 -1.81 5.53
CA ILE A 106 -10.16 -2.89 4.57
C ILE A 106 -8.84 -3.60 4.89
N PHE A 107 -7.77 -2.83 5.12
CA PHE A 107 -6.47 -3.38 5.49
C PHE A 107 -6.54 -4.21 6.77
N SER A 108 -7.20 -3.70 7.81
CA SER A 108 -7.38 -4.40 9.09
C SER A 108 -8.12 -5.72 8.90
N LEU A 109 -9.20 -5.72 8.10
CA LEU A 109 -9.95 -6.94 7.79
C LEU A 109 -9.06 -7.97 7.09
N LEU A 110 -8.30 -7.58 6.07
CA LEU A 110 -7.38 -8.46 5.36
C LEU A 110 -6.26 -8.98 6.26
N PHE A 111 -5.74 -8.13 7.15
CA PHE A 111 -4.69 -8.49 8.10
C PHE A 111 -5.17 -9.57 9.07
N PHE A 112 -6.30 -9.34 9.76
CA PHE A 112 -6.83 -10.30 10.73
C PHE A 112 -7.27 -11.60 10.07
N THR A 113 -7.92 -11.53 8.90
CA THR A 113 -8.30 -12.75 8.15
C THR A 113 -7.07 -13.56 7.70
N SER A 114 -6.00 -12.89 7.26
CA SER A 114 -4.73 -13.56 6.93
C SER A 114 -4.10 -14.25 8.15
N TRP A 115 -4.15 -13.61 9.33
CA TRP A 115 -3.69 -14.20 10.59
C TRP A 115 -4.53 -15.42 11.00
N ILE A 116 -5.85 -15.35 10.90
CA ILE A 116 -6.74 -16.49 11.19
C ILE A 116 -6.40 -17.68 10.28
N PHE A 117 -6.22 -17.45 8.98
CA PHE A 117 -5.83 -18.52 8.06
C PHE A 117 -4.47 -19.12 8.39
N PHE A 118 -3.48 -18.28 8.73
CA PHE A 118 -2.15 -18.75 9.13
C PHE A 118 -2.21 -19.65 10.37
N LEU A 119 -2.94 -19.23 11.41
CA LEU A 119 -3.11 -19.99 12.64
C LEU A 119 -3.88 -21.31 12.42
N LYS A 120 -4.92 -21.30 11.58
CA LYS A 120 -5.67 -22.52 11.20
C LYS A 120 -4.80 -23.52 10.43
N ASN A 121 -3.98 -23.04 9.49
CA ASN A 121 -3.12 -23.90 8.69
C ASN A 121 -2.01 -24.55 9.53
N LYS A 122 -1.54 -23.87 10.59
CA LYS A 122 -0.56 -24.44 11.53
C LYS A 122 -1.17 -25.56 12.39
N LYS A 123 -2.45 -25.46 12.77
CA LYS A 123 -3.15 -26.50 13.55
C LYS A 123 -3.47 -27.77 12.75
N SER A 124 -3.51 -27.73 11.42
CA SER A 124 -3.83 -28.92 10.60
C SER A 124 -2.59 -29.76 10.23
N ASN A 125 -1.39 -29.30 10.57
CA ASN A 125 -0.12 -29.99 10.31
C ASN A 125 0.49 -30.61 11.59
N PHE A 126 -0.30 -30.70 12.66
CA PHE A 126 0.01 -31.38 13.92
C PHE A 126 -1.08 -32.45 14.15
#